data_AF-A0A8C5NYA9-F1
#
_entry.id   AF-A0A8C5NYA9-F1
#
_cell.length_a   1.000
_cell.length_b   1.000
_cell.length_c   1.000
_cell.angle_alpha   90.00
_cell.angle_beta   90.00
_cell.angle_gamma   90.00
#
_symmetry.space_group_name_H-M   'P 1'
#
loop_
_entity.id
_entity.type
_entity.pdbx_description
1 polymer ?
#
loop_
_entity_poly.entity_id
_entity_poly.type
_entity_poly.pdbx_seq_one_letter_code
_entity_poly.pdbx_strand_id
1 'polypeptide(L)'
;MPRVVPDQRSKFENEEFFRKLSRECEVYLKAPMILNGVCVIWKGWIDLHRLDGMGCLEFDEERAQQEDALAQQAFEEARRRTREFEDRDRSHREEMEARRQQDPSPGSNLGGGDDLKLR
;
A
#
# COMPACT_ATOMS: atom_id res chain seq x y z
N MET A 1 -41.84 24.73 -51.18
CA MET A 1 -41.55 24.90 -49.73
C MET A 1 -40.09 25.31 -49.57
N PRO A 2 -39.77 26.25 -48.66
CA PRO A 2 -38.38 26.64 -48.39
C PRO A 2 -37.60 25.46 -47.82
N ARG A 3 -36.38 25.24 -48.32
CA ARG A 3 -35.51 24.15 -47.84
C ARG A 3 -34.78 24.48 -46.53
N VAL A 4 -34.78 25.75 -46.14
CA VAL A 4 -34.02 26.27 -44.99
C VAL A 4 -34.92 27.12 -44.10
N VAL A 5 -34.69 27.04 -42.80
CA VAL A 5 -35.38 27.89 -41.82
C VAL A 5 -34.76 29.29 -41.79
N PRO A 6 -35.54 30.34 -41.45
CA PRO A 6 -34.99 31.61 -41.03
C PRO A 6 -34.11 31.44 -39.79
N ASP A 7 -33.05 32.25 -39.67
CA ASP A 7 -32.12 32.25 -38.53
C ASP A 7 -31.58 30.86 -38.14
N GLN A 8 -30.93 30.22 -39.12
CA GLN A 8 -30.32 28.89 -38.97
C GLN A 8 -29.33 28.82 -37.80
N ARG A 9 -28.66 29.93 -37.48
CA ARG A 9 -27.71 30.02 -36.36
C ARG A 9 -28.44 29.86 -35.03
N SER A 10 -29.51 30.61 -34.81
CA SER A 10 -30.34 30.45 -33.61
C SER A 10 -30.91 29.04 -33.49
N LYS A 11 -31.37 28.44 -34.60
CA LYS A 11 -31.85 27.06 -34.59
C LYS A 11 -30.75 26.06 -34.21
N PHE A 12 -29.55 26.20 -34.75
CA PHE A 12 -28.42 25.33 -34.42
C PHE A 12 -28.00 25.47 -32.95
N GLU A 13 -27.96 26.69 -32.42
CA GLU A 13 -27.51 26.97 -31.05
C GLU A 13 -28.54 26.57 -29.98
N ASN A 14 -29.84 26.69 -30.28
CA ASN A 14 -30.91 26.52 -29.28
C ASN A 14 -31.63 25.18 -29.34
N GLU A 15 -31.65 24.50 -30.49
CA GLU A 15 -32.42 23.26 -30.62
C GLU A 15 -31.67 22.09 -29.98
N GLU A 16 -32.34 21.39 -29.07
CA GLU A 16 -31.76 20.31 -28.27
C GLU A 16 -31.17 19.19 -29.12
N PHE A 17 -31.77 18.92 -30.29
CA PHE A 17 -31.28 17.97 -31.27
C PHE A 17 -29.84 18.29 -31.74
N PHE A 18 -29.58 19.55 -32.15
CA PHE A 18 -28.25 19.97 -32.60
C PHE A 18 -27.26 20.06 -31.44
N ARG A 19 -27.71 20.55 -30.28
CA ARG A 19 -26.88 20.58 -29.05
C ARG A 19 -26.50 19.20 -28.55
N LYS A 20 -27.34 18.19 -28.74
CA LYS A 20 -27.06 16.81 -28.31
C LYS A 20 -26.11 16.12 -29.27
N LEU A 21 -26.24 16.38 -30.58
CA LEU A 21 -25.30 15.91 -31.60
C LEU A 21 -23.93 16.60 -31.52
N SER A 22 -23.86 17.84 -31.06
CA SER A 22 -22.57 18.48 -30.76
C SER A 22 -21.85 17.91 -29.53
N ARG A 23 -22.52 17.09 -28.70
CA ARG A 23 -21.99 16.51 -27.45
C ARG A 23 -21.40 15.11 -27.62
N GLU A 24 -21.06 14.69 -28.83
CA GLU A 24 -20.22 13.49 -29.09
C GLU A 24 -18.80 13.58 -28.47
N CYS A 25 -18.50 14.70 -27.81
CA CYS A 25 -17.18 15.04 -27.31
C CYS A 25 -17.02 14.87 -25.80
N GLU A 26 -18.01 14.39 -25.05
CA GLU A 26 -17.85 14.15 -23.60
C GLU A 26 -17.34 12.72 -23.33
N VAL A 27 -16.14 12.60 -22.74
CA VAL A 27 -15.58 11.32 -22.27
C VAL A 27 -15.75 11.20 -20.77
N TYR A 28 -16.35 10.10 -20.31
CA TYR A 28 -16.51 9.78 -18.90
C TYR A 28 -15.38 8.88 -18.41
N LEU A 29 -14.86 9.18 -17.23
CA LEU A 29 -13.70 8.55 -16.65
C LEU A 29 -14.01 8.06 -15.23
N LYS A 30 -13.45 6.90 -14.88
CA LYS A 30 -13.50 6.31 -13.53
C LYS A 30 -12.11 5.78 -13.19
N ALA A 31 -11.50 6.26 -12.12
CA ALA A 31 -10.14 5.90 -11.72
C ALA A 31 -10.08 5.61 -10.20
N PRO A 32 -9.94 4.34 -9.79
CA PRO A 32 -9.82 3.98 -8.38
C PRO A 32 -8.36 4.12 -7.90
N MET A 33 -8.13 4.79 -6.77
CA MET A 33 -6.79 5.14 -6.26
C MET A 33 -6.73 5.25 -4.73
N ILE A 34 -5.51 5.20 -4.15
CA ILE A 34 -5.28 5.47 -2.72
C ILE A 34 -4.63 6.85 -2.62
N LEU A 35 -5.34 7.83 -2.05
CA LEU A 35 -4.84 9.19 -1.84
C LEU A 35 -4.65 9.44 -0.35
N ASN A 36 -3.42 9.76 0.06
CA ASN A 36 -3.06 10.00 1.46
C ASN A 36 -3.52 8.88 2.41
N GLY A 37 -3.49 7.63 1.94
CA GLY A 37 -3.93 6.45 2.70
C GLY A 37 -5.44 6.19 2.68
N VAL A 38 -6.24 6.96 1.95
CA VAL A 38 -7.70 6.75 1.82
C VAL A 38 -8.03 6.17 0.45
N CYS A 39 -8.76 5.06 0.42
CA CYS A 39 -9.26 4.47 -0.83
C CYS A 39 -10.41 5.31 -1.40
N VAL A 40 -10.23 5.83 -2.61
CA VAL A 40 -11.20 6.68 -3.30
C VAL A 40 -11.31 6.30 -4.77
N ILE A 41 -12.46 6.61 -5.37
CA ILE A 41 -12.69 6.53 -6.80
C ILE A 41 -12.89 7.95 -7.31
N TRP A 42 -12.01 8.39 -8.21
CA TRP A 42 -12.26 9.60 -8.98
C TRP A 42 -13.22 9.28 -10.12
N LYS A 43 -14.29 10.08 -10.24
CA LYS A 43 -15.24 10.02 -11.35
C LYS A 43 -15.38 11.40 -11.95
N GLY A 44 -15.41 11.49 -13.26
CA GLY A 44 -15.58 12.76 -13.94
C GLY A 44 -15.85 12.60 -15.42
N TRP A 45 -16.04 13.73 -16.08
CA TRP A 45 -16.17 13.82 -17.51
C TRP A 45 -15.31 14.96 -18.04
N ILE A 46 -14.89 14.84 -19.30
CA ILE A 46 -14.09 15.85 -20.01
C ILE A 46 -14.70 16.07 -21.39
N ASP A 47 -14.91 17.33 -21.76
CA ASP A 47 -15.21 17.76 -23.13
C ASP A 47 -13.92 17.75 -23.98
N LEU A 48 -13.90 16.94 -25.04
CA LEU A 48 -12.76 16.73 -25.93
C LEU A 48 -12.43 17.95 -26.80
N HIS A 49 -13.36 18.87 -27.00
CA HIS A 49 -13.12 20.08 -27.77
C HIS A 49 -12.63 21.23 -26.89
N ARG A 50 -13.21 21.39 -25.70
CA ARG A 50 -12.87 22.46 -24.76
C ARG A 50 -11.72 22.08 -23.82
N LEU A 51 -11.42 20.78 -23.72
CA LEU A 51 -10.44 20.20 -22.80
C LEU A 51 -10.68 20.61 -21.34
N ASP A 52 -11.96 20.82 -21.00
CA ASP A 52 -12.41 21.09 -19.64
C ASP A 52 -13.42 20.05 -19.19
N GLY A 53 -13.73 20.06 -17.91
CA GLY A 53 -14.55 19.01 -17.34
C GLY A 53 -14.77 19.21 -15.85
N MET A 54 -15.49 18.27 -15.27
CA MET A 54 -15.72 18.22 -13.83
C MET A 54 -15.53 16.78 -13.34
N GLY A 55 -15.03 16.67 -12.11
CA GLY A 55 -14.93 15.38 -11.44
C GLY A 55 -15.02 15.54 -9.93
N CYS A 56 -15.40 14.46 -9.28
CA CYS A 56 -15.48 14.35 -7.83
C CYS A 56 -14.78 13.07 -7.36
N LEU A 57 -14.47 13.04 -6.06
CA LEU A 57 -13.98 11.85 -5.39
C LEU A 57 -15.13 11.20 -4.63
N GLU A 58 -15.24 9.89 -4.74
CA GLU A 58 -16.12 9.06 -3.95
C GLU A 58 -15.29 8.11 -3.09
N PHE A 59 -15.75 7.79 -1.89
CA PHE A 59 -15.09 6.82 -1.03
C PHE A 59 -15.31 5.39 -1.56
N ASP A 60 -14.24 4.60 -1.61
CA ASP A 60 -14.27 3.20 -2.04
C ASP A 60 -14.31 2.30 -0.80
N GLU A 61 -15.52 2.05 -0.27
CA GLU A 61 -15.69 1.30 0.98
C GLU A 61 -15.24 -0.17 0.86
N GLU A 62 -15.55 -0.81 -0.26
CA GLU A 62 -15.15 -2.20 -0.52
C GLU A 62 -13.62 -2.33 -0.52
N ARG A 63 -12.95 -1.45 -1.28
CA ARG A 63 -11.50 -1.46 -1.35
C ARG A 63 -10.85 -1.02 -0.05
N ALA A 64 -11.42 -0.05 0.67
CA ALA A 64 -10.94 0.35 1.99
C ALA A 64 -10.94 -0.84 2.96
N GLN A 65 -12.03 -1.60 3.03
CA GLN A 65 -12.11 -2.79 3.89
C GLN A 65 -11.05 -3.85 3.51
N GLN A 66 -10.82 -4.04 2.21
CA GLN A 66 -9.83 -5.00 1.73
C GLN A 66 -8.39 -4.56 2.07
N GLU A 67 -8.06 -3.29 1.85
CA GLU A 67 -6.75 -2.73 2.19
C GLU A 67 -6.53 -2.73 3.71
N ASP A 68 -7.54 -2.40 4.51
CA ASP A 68 -7.47 -2.45 5.98
C ASP A 68 -7.21 -3.88 6.47
N ALA A 69 -7.90 -4.88 5.89
CA ALA A 69 -7.68 -6.28 6.24
C ALA A 69 -6.25 -6.73 5.88
N LEU A 70 -5.74 -6.33 4.71
CA LEU A 70 -4.36 -6.61 4.30
C LEU A 70 -3.34 -5.93 5.20
N ALA A 71 -3.59 -4.68 5.60
CA ALA A 71 -2.73 -3.93 6.51
C ALA A 71 -2.70 -4.57 7.91
N GLN A 72 -3.86 -5.00 8.42
CA GLN A 72 -3.96 -5.74 9.68
C GLN A 72 -3.18 -7.06 9.63
N GLN A 73 -3.35 -7.84 8.57
CA GLN A 73 -2.61 -9.09 8.38
C GLN A 73 -1.10 -8.85 8.32
N ALA A 74 -0.65 -7.84 7.56
CA ALA A 74 0.76 -7.48 7.48
C ALA A 74 1.32 -7.04 8.84
N PHE A 75 0.54 -6.29 9.63
CA PHE A 75 0.93 -5.88 10.97
C PHE A 75 1.02 -7.06 11.95
N GLU A 76 0.03 -7.94 11.96
CA GLU A 76 0.01 -9.15 12.79
C GLU A 76 1.16 -10.09 12.44
N GLU A 77 1.43 -10.28 11.15
CA GLU A 77 2.54 -11.09 10.69
C GLU A 77 3.88 -10.48 11.11
N ALA A 78 4.05 -9.17 10.94
CA ALA A 78 5.26 -8.46 11.40
C ALA A 78 5.43 -8.63 12.92
N ARG A 79 4.36 -8.46 13.70
CA ARG A 79 4.37 -8.64 15.15
C ARG A 79 4.72 -10.08 15.56
N ARG A 80 4.16 -11.07 14.86
CA ARG A 80 4.48 -12.49 15.08
C ARG A 80 5.96 -12.77 14.80
N ARG A 81 6.49 -12.28 13.68
CA ARG A 81 7.91 -12.44 13.32
C ARG A 81 8.84 -11.81 14.35
N THR A 82 8.52 -10.63 14.87
CA THR A 82 9.30 -9.99 15.94
C THR A 82 9.30 -10.85 17.20
N ARG A 83 8.14 -11.35 17.62
CA ARG A 83 8.02 -12.21 18.80
C ARG A 83 8.79 -13.52 18.66
N GLU A 84 8.67 -14.20 17.52
CA GLU A 84 9.40 -15.44 17.24
C GLU A 84 10.92 -15.23 17.29
N PHE A 85 11.39 -14.06 16.86
CA PHE A 85 12.80 -13.70 16.93
C PHE A 85 13.26 -13.51 18.38
N GLU A 86 12.50 -12.78 19.19
CA GLU A 86 12.77 -12.57 20.62
C GLU A 86 12.76 -13.90 21.41
N ASP A 87 11.81 -14.79 21.11
CA ASP A 87 11.70 -16.09 21.77
C ASP A 87 12.89 -17.01 21.40
N ARG A 88 13.35 -16.98 20.14
CA ARG A 88 14.55 -17.72 19.71
C ARG A 88 15.82 -17.20 20.37
N ASP A 89 15.98 -15.88 20.46
CA ASP A 89 17.14 -15.28 21.13
C ASP A 89 17.19 -15.67 22.62
N ARG A 90 16.03 -15.62 23.30
CA ARG A 90 15.91 -16.08 24.69
C ARG A 90 16.26 -17.56 24.83
N SER A 91 15.67 -18.43 24.01
CA SER A 91 15.91 -19.87 24.08
C SER A 91 17.38 -20.21 23.81
N HIS A 92 18.02 -19.54 22.84
CA HIS A 92 19.44 -19.71 22.56
C HIS A 92 20.31 -19.28 23.75
N ARG A 93 19.96 -18.18 24.41
CA ARG A 93 20.65 -17.72 25.62
C ARG A 93 20.51 -18.72 26.77
N GLU A 94 19.30 -19.20 27.03
CA GLU A 94 19.02 -20.20 28.07
C GLU A 94 19.76 -21.52 27.81
N GLU A 95 19.83 -21.99 26.55
CA GLU A 95 20.60 -23.20 26.19
C GLU A 95 22.10 -23.00 26.45
N MET A 96 22.66 -21.85 26.08
CA MET A 96 24.06 -21.53 26.34
C MET A 96 24.37 -21.47 27.84
N GLU A 97 23.46 -20.89 28.64
CA GLU A 97 23.58 -20.85 30.10
C GLU A 97 23.45 -22.26 30.71
N ALA A 98 22.56 -23.11 30.21
CA ALA A 98 22.40 -24.50 30.65
C ALA A 98 23.62 -25.37 30.31
N ARG A 99 24.19 -25.22 29.10
CA ARG A 99 25.44 -25.89 28.71
C ARG A 99 26.62 -25.48 29.60
N ARG A 100 26.74 -24.19 29.94
CA ARG A 100 27.75 -23.70 30.89
C ARG A 100 27.60 -24.30 32.28
N GLN A 101 26.38 -24.59 32.73
CA GLN A 101 26.14 -25.22 34.04
C GLN A 101 26.36 -26.73 34.02
N GLN A 102 26.28 -27.38 32.85
CA GLN A 102 26.50 -28.82 32.67
C GLN A 102 27.99 -29.19 32.46
N ASP A 103 28.86 -28.25 32.12
CA ASP A 103 30.32 -28.43 32.14
C ASP A 103 30.90 -27.97 33.50
N PRO A 104 31.02 -28.83 34.53
CA PRO A 104 32.03 -28.61 35.55
C PRO A 104 33.39 -28.87 34.88
N SER A 105 34.22 -27.85 34.73
CA SER A 105 35.51 -27.99 34.03
C SER A 105 36.27 -29.27 34.44
N PRO A 106 36.86 -30.04 33.51
CA PRO A 106 38.02 -30.85 33.86
C PRO A 106 39.11 -29.85 34.25
N GLY A 107 39.51 -29.89 35.52
CA GLY A 107 40.42 -28.93 36.14
C GLY A 107 41.59 -28.54 35.24
N SER A 108 41.66 -27.25 34.93
CA SER A 108 42.91 -26.61 34.54
C SER A 108 43.85 -26.67 35.74
N ASN A 109 44.75 -27.67 35.74
CA ASN A 109 45.91 -27.72 36.63
C ASN A 109 46.89 -26.61 36.21
N LEU A 110 46.62 -25.39 36.64
CA LEU A 110 47.65 -24.37 36.82
C LEU A 110 48.35 -24.69 38.14
N GLY A 111 49.56 -25.26 38.08
CA GLY A 111 50.24 -25.72 39.29
C GLY A 111 51.71 -26.04 39.11
N GLY A 112 52.51 -25.00 38.92
CA GLY A 112 53.79 -24.78 39.62
C GLY A 112 54.99 -25.67 39.29
N GLY A 113 56.15 -25.04 39.08
CA GLY A 113 57.43 -25.70 39.22
C GLY A 113 58.53 -25.02 38.42
N ASP A 114 59.07 -23.95 38.99
CA ASP A 114 60.34 -23.36 38.56
C ASP A 114 61.42 -24.43 38.33
N ASP A 115 62.17 -24.21 37.26
CA ASP A 115 63.50 -24.74 36.98
C ASP A 115 64.39 -24.71 38.23
N LEU A 116 64.74 -25.90 38.74
CA LEU A 116 65.94 -26.07 39.55
C LEU A 116 66.65 -27.39 39.24
N LYS A 117 67.81 -27.23 38.59
CA LYS A 117 69.05 -28.03 38.65
C LYS A 117 69.18 -29.29 37.77
N LEU A 118 70.12 -29.14 36.82
CA LEU A 118 71.42 -29.83 36.78
C LEU A 118 71.43 -31.27 36.23
N ARG A 119 71.72 -31.41 34.92
CA ARG A 119 73.01 -31.92 34.41
C ARG A 119 73.09 -31.89 32.89
#